data_AF-A0AAJ3HR08-F1
#
_entry.id   AF-A0AAJ3HR08-F1
#
_cell.length_a   1.000
_cell.length_b   1.000
_cell.length_c   1.000
_cell.angle_alpha   90.00
_cell.angle_beta   90.00
_cell.angle_gamma   90.00
#
_symmetry.space_group_name_H-M   'P 1'
#
loop_
_entity.id
_entity.type
_entity.pdbx_description
1 polymer ?
#
loop_
_entity_poly.entity_id
_entity_poly.type
_entity_poly.pdbx_seq_one_letter_code
_entity_poly.pdbx_strand_id
1 'polypeptide(L)' 'MTKEIITVDSGKMLDTLHRVKAFLISAQFLSRNSEEQAIQLSLLSQAEDEINEVLNDE' A
#
# COMPACT_ATOMS: atom_id res chain seq x y z
N MET A 1 -6.99 19.17 23.06
CA MET A 1 -6.96 18.39 21.80
C MET A 1 -6.90 16.92 22.18
N THR A 2 -8.04 16.25 22.14
CA THR A 2 -8.16 14.82 22.37
C THR A 2 -7.52 14.14 21.16
N LYS A 3 -6.43 13.39 21.35
CA LYS A 3 -5.92 12.50 20.30
C LYS A 3 -6.99 11.44 20.07
N GLU A 4 -7.62 11.45 18.89
CA GLU A 4 -8.38 10.30 18.44
C GLU A 4 -7.41 9.12 18.37
N ILE A 5 -7.68 8.12 19.20
CA ILE A 5 -6.97 6.85 19.13
C ILE A 5 -7.63 6.11 17.98
N ILE A 6 -7.00 6.15 16.81
CA ILE A 6 -7.41 5.32 15.68
C ILE A 6 -7.30 3.87 16.14
N THR A 7 -8.43 3.24 16.44
CA THR A 7 -8.50 1.82 16.74
C THR A 7 -8.47 1.04 15.44
N VAL A 8 -7.29 0.99 14.79
CA VAL A 8 -7.10 0.13 13.63
C VAL A 8 -7.14 -1.33 14.11
N ASP A 9 -7.96 -2.15 13.47
CA ASP A 9 -7.92 -3.60 13.66
C ASP A 9 -6.54 -4.13 13.26
N SER A 10 -5.78 -4.62 14.23
CA SER A 10 -4.44 -5.16 14.05
C SER A 10 -4.38 -6.26 12.97
N GLY A 11 -5.46 -7.03 12.78
CA GLY A 11 -5.55 -8.03 11.72
C GLY A 11 -5.57 -7.39 10.34
N LYS A 12 -6.46 -6.41 10.13
CA LYS A 12 -6.55 -5.64 8.88
C LYS A 12 -5.23 -4.90 8.57
N MET A 13 -4.60 -4.32 9.59
CA MET A 13 -3.30 -3.65 9.42
C MET A 13 -2.22 -4.63 8.95
N LEU A 14 -2.15 -5.81 9.54
CA LEU A 14 -1.17 -6.84 9.15
C LEU A 14 -1.39 -7.32 7.71
N ASP A 15 -2.64 -7.55 7.32
CA ASP A 15 -2.98 -7.98 5.96
C ASP A 15 -2.65 -6.89 4.92
N THR A 16 -2.90 -5.63 5.27
CA THR A 16 -2.55 -4.47 4.44
C THR A 16 -1.04 -4.37 4.24
N LEU A 17 -0.26 -4.50 5.32
CA LEU A 17 1.20 -4.51 5.24
C LEU A 17 1.74 -5.65 4.36
N HIS A 18 1.11 -6.83 4.38
CA HIS A 18 1.48 -7.92 3.50
C HIS A 18 1.21 -7.61 2.02
N ARG A 19 0.04 -7.02 1.69
CA ARG A 19 -0.29 -6.60 0.32
C ARG A 19 0.64 -5.52 -0.19
N VAL A 20 0.84 -4.46 0.60
CA VAL A 20 1.77 -3.36 0.30
C VAL A 20 3.19 -3.90 0.06
N LYS A 21 3.67 -4.80 0.92
CA LYS A 21 4.99 -5.43 0.76
C LYS A 21 5.08 -6.19 -0.57
N ALA A 22 4.05 -6.94 -0.96
CA ALA A 22 4.03 -7.66 -2.22
C ALA A 22 4.13 -6.70 -3.42
N PHE A 23 3.33 -5.62 -3.43
CA PHE A 23 3.37 -4.61 -4.48
C PHE A 23 4.74 -3.95 -4.60
N LEU A 24 5.34 -3.54 -3.48
CA LEU A 24 6.66 -2.90 -3.45
C LEU A 24 7.76 -3.83 -3.95
N ILE A 25 7.77 -5.10 -3.54
CA ILE A 25 8.74 -6.08 -4.02
C ILE A 25 8.57 -6.31 -5.53
N SER A 26 7.34 -6.48 -6.02
CA SER A 26 7.08 -6.65 -7.44
C SER A 26 7.50 -5.44 -8.27
N ALA A 27 7.23 -4.23 -7.79
CA ALA A 27 7.61 -2.98 -8.45
C ALA A 27 9.12 -2.83 -8.64
N GLN A 28 9.96 -3.36 -7.74
CA GLN A 28 11.43 -3.29 -7.85
C GLN A 28 11.97 -4.01 -9.11
N PHE A 29 11.25 -4.99 -9.64
CA PHE A 29 11.69 -5.80 -10.79
C PHE A 29 11.10 -5.35 -12.13
N LEU A 30 10.29 -4.29 -12.13
CA LEU A 30 9.56 -3.77 -13.30
C LEU A 30 10.10 -2.40 -13.70
N SER A 31 11.25 -2.37 -14.37
CA SER A 31 11.90 -1.11 -14.75
C SER A 31 12.66 -1.17 -16.07
N ARG A 32 12.50 -2.25 -16.85
CA ARG A 32 13.31 -2.49 -18.06
C ARG A 32 12.81 -1.74 -19.29
N ASN A 33 11.53 -1.41 -19.35
CA ASN A 33 10.91 -0.70 -20.47
C ASN A 33 9.68 0.10 -20.00
N SER A 34 9.09 0.87 -20.91
CA SER A 34 7.94 1.74 -20.61
C SER A 34 6.67 0.97 -20.19
N GLU A 35 6.49 -0.25 -20.68
CA GLU A 35 5.34 -1.09 -20.29
C GLU A 35 5.50 -1.61 -18.86
N GLU A 36 6.70 -2.12 -18.52
CA GLU A 36 7.04 -2.48 -17.14
C GLU A 36 6.93 -1.29 -16.20
N GLN A 37 7.37 -0.10 -16.63
CA GLN A 37 7.27 1.12 -15.84
C GLN A 37 5.81 1.52 -15.57
N ALA A 38 4.91 1.34 -16.54
CA ALA A 38 3.48 1.59 -16.33
C ALA A 38 2.89 0.66 -15.25
N ILE A 39 3.29 -0.62 -15.27
CA ILE A 39 2.88 -1.60 -14.25
C ILE A 39 3.50 -1.26 -12.89
N GLN A 40 4.77 -0.86 -12.86
CA GLN A 40 5.45 -0.41 -11.66
C GLN A 40 4.70 0.73 -10.98
N LEU A 41 4.37 1.78 -11.74
CA LEU A 41 3.64 2.94 -11.21
C LEU A 41 2.24 2.55 -10.71
N SER A 42 1.55 1.63 -11.41
CA SER A 42 0.26 1.11 -10.96
C SER A 42 0.34 0.36 -9.63
N LEU A 43 1.38 -0.45 -9.42
CA LEU A 43 1.61 -1.15 -8.15
C LEU A 43 1.94 -0.18 -7.00
N LEU A 44 2.72 0.87 -7.28
CA LEU A 44 3.02 1.90 -6.29
C LEU A 44 1.76 2.68 -5.88
N SER A 45 0.93 3.07 -6.86
CA SER A 45 -0.37 3.72 -6.58
C SER A 45 -1.28 2.82 -5.72
N GLN A 46 -1.40 1.53 -6.05
CA GLN A 46 -2.20 0.60 -5.26
C GLN A 46 -1.66 0.42 -3.83
N ALA A 47 -0.34 0.46 -3.65
CA ALA A 47 0.25 0.42 -2.31
C ALA A 47 -0.09 1.67 -1.49
N GLU A 48 -0.12 2.85 -2.12
CA GLU A 48 -0.55 4.10 -1.47
C GLU A 48 -2.03 4.05 -1.11
N ASP A 49 -2.89 3.55 -2.00
CA ASP A 49 -4.33 3.41 -1.77
C ASP A 49 -4.63 2.49 -0.57
N GLU A 50 -3.98 1.32 -0.50
CA GLU A 50 -4.10 0.36 0.61
C GLU A 50 -3.69 0.96 1.97
N ILE A 51 -2.60 1.75 1.98
CA ILE A 51 -2.16 2.47 3.18
C ILE A 51 -3.19 3.53 3.57
N ASN A 52 -3.71 4.29 2.60
CA ASN A 52 -4.68 5.34 2.85
C ASN A 52 -6.01 4.77 3.36
N GLU A 53 -6.46 3.63 2.84
CA GLU A 53 -7.69 2.98 3.30
C GLU A 53 -7.57 2.56 4.77
N VAL A 54 -6.47 1.90 5.15
CA VAL A 54 -6.32 1.41 6.53
C VAL A 54 -6.01 2.53 7.54
N LEU A 55 -5.46 3.66 7.09
CA LEU A 55 -5.15 4.81 7.95
C LEU A 55 -6.30 5.81 8.06
N ASN A 56 -7.18 5.90 7.04
CA ASN A 56 -8.32 6.81 7.01
C ASN A 56 -9.67 6.11 7.25
N ASP A 57 -9.66 4.90 7.82
CA ASP A 57 -10.84 4.21 8.35
C ASP A 57 -11.39 5.03 9.57
N GLU A 58 -12.08 6.14 9.28
CA GLU A 58 -13.05 6.83 10.16
C GLU A 58 -14.44 6.17 10.05
#